data_AF-A0ABD3KUF4-F1
#
_entry.id   AF-A0ABD3KUF4-F1
#
_cell.length_a   1.000
_cell.length_b   1.000
_cell.length_c   1.000
_cell.angle_alpha   90.00
_cell.angle_beta   90.00
_cell.angle_gamma   90.00
#
_symmetry.space_group_name_H-M   'P 1'
#
loop_
_entity.id
_entity.type
_entity.pdbx_description
1 polymer ?
#
loop_
_entity_poly.entity_id
_entity_poly.type
_entity_poly.pdbx_seq_one_letter_code
_entity_poly.pdbx_strand_id
1 'polypeptide(L)'
;MARLGNKMTMLFNLLLVLSLLLSVYTARELRSSSKSWVGAQCHSVYGVQGNESCDDVMLKFNLNYTTFRIFNINLDCGRLYSGQWLCINNTTLY
;
A
#
# COMPACT_ATOMS: atom_id res chain seq x y z
N MET A 1 33.86 16.14 -35.96
CA MET A 1 32.70 15.22 -35.91
C MET A 1 33.08 13.91 -36.59
N ALA A 2 33.41 12.87 -35.82
CA ALA A 2 33.77 11.56 -36.37
C ALA A 2 32.52 10.91 -36.96
N ARG A 3 32.54 10.53 -38.25
CA ARG A 3 31.49 9.71 -38.85
C ARG A 3 31.56 8.32 -38.21
N LEU A 4 30.64 8.05 -37.30
CA LEU A 4 30.44 6.72 -36.74
C LEU A 4 30.05 5.80 -37.91
N GLY A 5 30.96 4.91 -38.31
CA GLY A 5 30.66 3.96 -39.37
C GLY A 5 29.53 3.02 -38.93
N ASN A 6 28.67 2.62 -39.86
CA ASN A 6 27.48 1.80 -39.57
C ASN A 6 27.78 0.53 -38.75
N LYS A 7 28.99 -0.01 -38.82
CA LYS A 7 29.46 -1.14 -38.01
C LYS A 7 29.56 -0.79 -36.51
N MET A 8 30.06 0.40 -36.20
CA MET A 8 30.17 0.89 -34.82
C MET A 8 28.79 1.21 -34.23
N THR A 9 27.88 1.75 -35.05
CA THR A 9 26.46 1.96 -34.69
C THR A 9 25.73 0.63 -34.47
N MET A 10 25.97 -0.37 -35.32
CA MET A 10 25.43 -1.72 -35.17
C MET A 10 25.90 -2.39 -33.87
N LEU A 11 27.20 -2.28 -33.54
CA LEU A 11 27.75 -2.81 -32.29
C LEU A 11 27.14 -2.12 -31.06
N PHE A 12 26.98 -0.80 -31.10
CA PHE A 12 26.32 -0.04 -30.03
C PHE A 12 24.86 -0.46 -29.83
N ASN A 13 24.09 -0.59 -30.92
CA ASN A 13 22.71 -1.07 -30.88
C ASN A 13 22.61 -2.51 -30.35
N LEU A 14 23.54 -3.38 -30.72
CA LEU A 14 23.59 -4.76 -30.23
C LEU A 14 23.85 -4.80 -28.71
N LEU A 15 24.76 -3.96 -28.20
CA LEU A 15 25.04 -3.84 -26.77
C LEU A 15 23.82 -3.32 -25.99
N LEU A 16 23.08 -2.36 -26.54
CA LEU A 16 21.84 -1.85 -25.94
C LEU A 16 20.77 -2.93 -25.83
N VAL A 17 20.56 -3.72 -26.90
CA VAL A 17 19.60 -4.83 -26.89
C VAL A 17 20.00 -5.90 -25.88
N LEU A 18 21.29 -6.25 -25.80
CA LEU A 18 21.78 -7.22 -24.84
C LEU A 18 21.56 -6.75 -23.39
N SER A 19 21.83 -5.47 -23.09
CA SER A 19 21.57 -4.88 -21.78
C SER A 19 20.10 -4.93 -21.38
N LEU A 20 19.19 -4.66 -22.32
CA LEU A 20 17.73 -4.73 -22.10
C LEU A 20 17.26 -6.17 -21.84
N LEU A 21 17.83 -7.16 -22.54
CA LEU A 21 17.50 -8.57 -22.33
C LEU A 21 17.97 -9.06 -20.95
N LEU A 22 19.16 -8.60 -20.50
CA LEU A 22 19.67 -8.93 -19.18
C LEU A 22 18.80 -8.36 -18.06
N SER A 23 18.31 -7.12 -18.18
CA SER A 23 17.44 -6.51 -17.16
C SER A 23 16.09 -7.22 -17.05
N VAL A 24 15.50 -7.63 -18.17
CA VAL A 24 14.26 -8.45 -18.21
C VAL A 24 14.51 -9.85 -17.63
N TYR A 25 15.68 -10.44 -17.86
CA TYR A 25 16.06 -11.74 -17.30
C TYR A 25 16.14 -11.70 -15.77
N THR A 26 16.74 -10.64 -15.20
CA THR A 26 16.81 -10.46 -13.74
C THR A 26 15.51 -9.98 -13.09
N ALA A 27 14.53 -9.51 -13.89
CA ALA A 27 13.24 -9.04 -13.37
C ALA A 27 12.31 -10.18 -12.90
N ARG A 28 12.68 -11.44 -13.15
CA ARG A 28 12.05 -12.61 -12.55
C ARG A 28 12.84 -13.01 -11.32
N GLU A 29 12.50 -12.41 -10.19
CA GLU A 29 12.48 -13.02 -8.84
C GLU A 29 12.19 -11.94 -7.78
N LEU A 30 11.05 -11.24 -7.94
CA LEU A 30 10.35 -10.69 -6.78
C LEU A 30 9.01 -11.41 -6.64
N ARG A 31 9.05 -12.75 -6.64
CA ARG A 31 8.08 -13.47 -5.81
C ARG A 31 8.51 -13.24 -4.38
N SER A 32 8.16 -12.05 -3.88
CA SER A 32 8.00 -11.81 -2.47
C SER A 32 7.18 -12.99 -1.96
N SER A 33 7.79 -13.84 -1.14
CA SER A 33 7.04 -14.72 -0.27
C SER A 33 6.16 -13.79 0.53
N SER A 34 4.94 -13.57 0.04
CA SER A 34 3.86 -12.97 0.79
C SER A 34 3.63 -13.93 1.93
N LYS A 35 4.36 -13.72 3.03
CA LYS A 35 3.93 -14.13 4.35
C LYS A 35 2.49 -13.63 4.39
N SER A 36 1.54 -14.56 4.35
CA SER A 36 0.12 -14.21 4.41
C SER A 36 -0.05 -13.52 5.75
N TRP A 37 0.04 -12.19 5.74
CA TRP A 37 -0.56 -11.42 6.78
C TRP A 37 -2.01 -11.88 6.74
N VAL A 38 -2.45 -12.49 7.84
CA VAL A 38 -3.86 -12.54 8.20
C VAL A 38 -4.33 -11.10 8.04
N GLY A 39 -4.88 -10.82 6.87
CA GLY A 39 -5.02 -9.47 6.37
C GLY A 39 -6.19 -8.87 7.09
N ALA A 40 -5.91 -7.98 8.04
CA ALA A 40 -6.93 -7.10 8.58
C ALA A 40 -7.42 -6.21 7.41
N GLN A 41 -8.59 -6.54 6.85
CA GLN A 41 -9.23 -5.74 5.81
C GLN A 41 -10.28 -4.81 6.38
N CYS A 42 -10.22 -3.53 5.97
CA CYS A 42 -11.26 -2.56 6.24
C CYS A 42 -12.23 -2.49 5.06
N HIS A 43 -13.51 -2.76 5.31
CA HIS A 43 -14.57 -2.75 4.30
C HIS A 43 -15.30 -1.42 4.22
N SER A 44 -15.35 -0.68 5.32
CA SER A 44 -16.05 0.61 5.38
C SER A 44 -15.35 1.57 6.30
N VAL A 45 -15.26 2.82 5.85
CA VAL A 45 -14.67 3.93 6.57
C VAL A 45 -15.74 4.97 6.91
N TYR A 46 -15.56 5.63 8.04
CA TYR A 46 -16.38 6.73 8.51
C TYR A 46 -15.52 7.97 8.70
N GLY A 47 -15.96 9.10 8.14
CA GLY A 47 -15.33 10.40 8.37
C GLY A 47 -15.92 11.04 9.62
N VAL A 48 -15.09 11.25 10.63
CA VAL A 48 -15.48 11.88 11.91
C VAL A 48 -16.22 13.19 11.67
N GLN A 49 -17.32 13.41 12.39
CA GLN A 49 -18.15 14.61 12.27
C GLN A 49 -18.05 15.47 13.52
N GLY A 50 -17.92 16.79 13.35
CA GLY A 50 -17.88 17.74 14.45
C GLY A 50 -16.81 17.42 15.49
N ASN A 51 -17.22 17.36 16.76
CA ASN A 51 -16.37 17.02 17.91
C ASN A 51 -16.65 15.61 18.45
N GLU A 52 -17.02 14.66 17.59
CA GLU A 52 -17.13 13.24 17.98
C GLU A 52 -15.79 12.74 18.57
N SER A 53 -15.88 11.95 19.63
CA SER A 53 -14.76 11.19 20.20
C SER A 53 -14.70 9.77 19.60
N CYS A 54 -13.61 9.04 19.88
CA CYS A 54 -13.54 7.62 19.52
C CYS A 54 -14.68 6.81 20.14
N ASP A 55 -15.08 7.12 21.38
CA ASP A 55 -16.16 6.42 22.06
C ASP A 55 -17.51 6.69 21.39
N ASP A 56 -17.77 7.93 20.96
CA ASP A 56 -18.99 8.28 20.21
C ASP A 56 -19.08 7.47 18.92
N VAL A 57 -17.98 7.38 18.16
CA VAL A 57 -17.93 6.62 16.91
C VAL A 57 -18.11 5.12 17.18
N MET A 58 -17.43 4.58 18.20
CA MET A 58 -17.56 3.17 18.56
C MET A 58 -18.97 2.83 19.01
N LEU A 59 -19.63 3.68 19.81
CA LEU A 59 -21.01 3.50 20.23
C LEU A 59 -21.97 3.55 19.03
N LYS A 60 -21.77 4.52 18.14
CA LYS A 60 -22.59 4.71 16.92
C LYS A 60 -22.59 3.48 16.01
N PHE A 61 -21.46 2.79 15.90
CA PHE A 61 -21.30 1.61 15.06
C PHE A 61 -21.24 0.29 15.84
N ASN A 62 -21.54 0.32 17.15
CA ASN A 62 -21.51 -0.83 18.05
C ASN A 62 -20.20 -1.64 17.98
N LEU A 63 -19.06 -0.94 18.04
CA LEU A 63 -17.72 -1.52 17.89
C LEU A 63 -17.08 -1.82 19.23
N ASN A 64 -16.39 -2.95 19.30
CA ASN A 64 -15.52 -3.27 20.44
C ASN A 64 -14.19 -2.49 20.34
N TYR A 65 -13.68 -2.02 21.47
CA TYR A 65 -12.42 -1.26 21.55
C TYR A 65 -11.23 -1.99 20.93
N THR A 66 -11.05 -3.27 21.26
CA THR A 66 -9.91 -4.06 20.78
C THR A 66 -9.93 -4.17 19.27
N THR A 67 -11.09 -4.50 18.69
CA THR A 67 -11.27 -4.54 17.23
C THR A 67 -11.05 -3.17 16.61
N PHE A 68 -11.65 -2.11 17.17
CA PHE A 68 -11.49 -0.75 16.66
C PHE A 68 -10.01 -0.32 16.63
N ARG A 69 -9.23 -0.61 17.68
CA ARG A 69 -7.80 -0.28 17.74
C ARG A 69 -6.94 -1.10 16.78
N ILE A 70 -7.25 -2.38 16.56
CA ILE A 70 -6.54 -3.24 15.59
C ILE A 70 -6.66 -2.69 14.17
N PHE A 71 -7.83 -2.13 13.82
CA PHE A 71 -8.06 -1.60 12.47
C PHE A 71 -7.74 -0.11 12.34
N ASN A 72 -7.42 0.57 13.45
CA ASN A 72 -7.05 1.98 13.49
C ASN A 72 -5.74 2.16 14.30
N ILE A 73 -4.68 1.42 13.94
CA ILE A 73 -3.45 1.27 14.75
C ILE A 73 -2.69 2.58 15.05
N ASN A 74 -2.79 3.57 14.16
CA ASN A 74 -2.11 4.87 14.29
C ASN A 74 -3.05 5.99 14.75
N LEU A 75 -4.23 5.62 15.24
CA LEU A 75 -5.22 6.57 15.72
C LEU A 75 -4.87 7.09 17.11
N ASP A 76 -4.75 8.40 17.23
CA ASP A 76 -4.74 9.12 18.50
C ASP A 76 -6.14 9.64 18.81
N CYS A 77 -6.84 8.96 19.73
CA CYS A 77 -8.19 9.33 20.15
C CYS A 77 -8.26 10.67 20.90
N GLY A 78 -7.15 11.19 21.41
CA GLY A 78 -7.10 12.51 22.06
C GLY A 78 -7.02 13.67 21.07
N ARG A 79 -6.79 13.38 19.78
CA ARG A 79 -6.58 14.38 18.73
C ARG A 79 -7.43 14.11 17.49
N LEU A 80 -8.61 13.54 17.70
CA LEU A 80 -9.59 13.31 16.64
C LEU A 80 -10.03 14.64 16.03
N TYR A 81 -10.18 14.68 14.71
CA TYR A 81 -10.65 15.87 13.99
C TYR A 81 -11.67 15.52 12.92
N SER A 82 -12.56 16.45 12.60
CA SER A 82 -13.58 16.23 11.60
C SER A 82 -12.98 15.94 10.22
N GLY A 83 -13.52 14.95 9.53
CA GLY A 83 -13.02 14.45 8.25
C GLY A 83 -11.94 13.38 8.36
N GLN A 84 -11.45 13.06 9.56
CA GLN A 84 -10.54 11.93 9.77
C GLN A 84 -11.26 10.61 9.50
N TRP A 85 -10.65 9.75 8.67
CA TRP A 85 -11.22 8.45 8.32
C TRP A 85 -10.89 7.38 9.36
N LEU A 86 -11.94 6.70 9.84
CA LEU A 86 -11.85 5.60 10.78
C LEU A 86 -12.43 4.33 10.15
N CYS A 87 -11.74 3.22 10.31
CA CYS A 87 -12.29 1.93 9.91
C CYS A 87 -13.41 1.50 10.88
N ILE A 88 -14.61 1.27 10.34
CA ILE A 88 -15.82 0.92 11.12
C ILE A 88 -16.41 -0.44 10.75
N ASN A 89 -15.94 -1.08 9.68
CA ASN A 89 -16.33 -2.43 9.31
C ASN A 89 -15.10 -3.17 8.82
N ASN A 90 -14.87 -4.37 9.35
CA ASN A 90 -13.65 -5.10 9.12
C ASN A 90 -13.82 -6.62 9.19
N THR A 91 -12.85 -7.33 8.62
CA THR A 91 -12.74 -8.78 8.77
C THR A 91 -11.28 -9.16 8.96
N THR A 92 -11.06 -10.11 9.86
CA THR A 92 -9.78 -10.77 10.04
C THR A 92 -9.79 -12.03 9.19
N LEU A 93 -8.95 -12.08 8.15
CA LEU A 93 -8.81 -13.27 7.30
C LEU A 93 -7.85 -14.25 7.99
N TYR A 94 -8.39 -15.18 8.79
CA TYR A 94 -7.64 -16.30 9.39
C TYR A 94 -7.35 -17.41 8.38
#